data_AF-A0A9E3ZCJ3-F1
#
_entry.id   AF-A0A9E3ZCJ3-F1
#
_cell.length_a   1.000
_cell.length_b   1.000
_cell.length_c   1.000
_cell.angle_alpha   90.00
_cell.angle_beta   90.00
_cell.angle_gamma   90.00
#
_symmetry.space_group_name_H-M   'P 1'
#
loop_
_entity.id
_entity.type
_entity.pdbx_description
1 polymer ?
#
loop_
_entity_poly.entity_id
_entity_poly.type
_entity_poly.pdbx_seq_one_letter_code
_entity_poly.pdbx_strand_id
1 'polypeptide(L)'
;MYSRGNTAHSPDAQTPPRVNKPNLLSNFLDRRSLTRPDGRPLYRYEIDDGEFARVERILKHNLCQDPSAVPRGIAPYLVLWGAEWFRRDFAGGHWTWATLTKRIGCAVEQAFLRDATERGLRFWGRSVRRTDASQRQFLLSIAAEGGLPSKLIAGESGPFKSYLGGVLKETESIGALDVEGAAGIAAAYANLMPHAFQTLEILADGRTCRQDRRTAAGHS
;
A
#
# COMPACT_ATOMS: atom_id res chain seq x y z
N MET A 1 9.75 64.57 41.09
CA MET A 1 10.45 63.48 40.37
C MET A 1 9.61 62.23 40.50
N TYR A 2 8.98 61.79 39.41
CA TYR A 2 7.93 60.79 39.40
C TYR A 2 8.45 59.35 39.52
N SER A 3 7.72 58.53 40.27
CA SER A 3 7.86 57.09 40.48
C SER A 3 8.01 56.29 39.18
N ARG A 4 8.93 55.32 39.17
CA ARG A 4 9.00 54.27 38.14
C ARG A 4 7.86 53.27 38.37
N GLY A 5 6.84 53.36 37.52
CA GLY A 5 5.80 52.34 37.37
C GLY A 5 6.39 51.10 36.69
N ASN A 6 6.19 49.96 37.34
CA ASN A 6 6.44 48.62 36.84
C ASN A 6 5.29 48.26 35.88
N THR A 7 5.57 48.00 34.60
CA THR A 7 4.56 47.47 33.65
C THR A 7 4.89 46.02 33.32
N ALA A 8 4.02 45.16 33.81
CA ALA A 8 4.04 43.72 33.63
C ALA A 8 3.99 43.32 32.15
N HIS A 9 4.81 42.32 31.82
CA HIS A 9 4.73 41.55 30.60
C HIS A 9 3.46 40.68 30.65
N SER A 10 2.47 40.95 29.80
CA SER A 10 1.28 40.10 29.62
C SER A 10 1.57 39.06 28.53
N PRO A 11 1.57 37.75 28.82
CA PRO A 11 1.70 36.71 27.81
C PRO A 11 0.34 36.04 27.60
N ASP A 12 -0.66 36.76 27.13
CA ASP A 12 -1.95 36.16 26.75
C ASP A 12 -2.40 36.68 25.39
N ALA A 13 -1.70 36.22 24.35
CA ALA A 13 -2.30 36.04 23.04
C ALA A 13 -2.63 34.55 22.91
N GLN A 14 -3.74 34.10 23.53
CA GLN A 14 -4.33 32.81 23.16
C GLN A 14 -4.61 32.85 21.66
N THR A 15 -3.82 32.07 20.91
CA THR A 15 -4.14 31.70 19.55
C THR A 15 -5.50 30.98 19.61
N PRO A 16 -6.52 31.39 18.83
CA PRO A 16 -7.80 30.71 18.86
C PRO A 16 -7.59 29.23 18.49
N PRO A 17 -8.30 28.28 19.13
CA PRO A 17 -8.19 26.88 18.79
C PRO A 17 -8.50 26.74 17.29
N ARG A 18 -7.51 26.30 16.51
CA ARG A 18 -7.74 25.90 15.13
C ARG A 18 -8.86 24.86 15.19
N VAL A 19 -10.02 25.20 14.65
CA VAL A 19 -11.10 24.25 14.41
C VAL A 19 -10.51 23.17 13.51
N ASN A 20 -10.10 22.06 14.11
CA ASN A 20 -9.59 20.90 13.40
C ASN A 20 -10.76 20.39 12.57
N LYS A 21 -10.74 20.64 11.25
CA LYS A 21 -11.50 19.77 10.34
C LYS A 21 -10.95 18.36 10.63
N PRO A 22 -11.75 17.42 11.16
CA PRO A 22 -11.24 16.11 11.43
C PRO A 22 -10.70 15.56 10.11
N ASN A 23 -9.40 15.25 10.12
CA ASN A 23 -8.77 14.60 8.99
C ASN A 23 -9.53 13.30 8.77
N LEU A 24 -9.81 12.93 7.52
CA LEU A 24 -10.60 11.72 7.25
C LEU A 24 -9.96 10.46 7.88
N LEU A 25 -8.63 10.44 8.01
CA LEU A 25 -7.90 9.42 8.77
C LEU A 25 -8.19 9.46 10.28
N SER A 26 -8.36 10.63 10.89
CA SER A 26 -8.74 10.70 12.32
C SER A 26 -10.12 10.10 12.50
N ASN A 27 -11.11 10.51 11.69
CA ASN A 27 -12.45 9.90 11.73
C ASN A 27 -12.41 8.37 11.49
N PHE A 28 -11.58 7.91 10.55
CA PHE A 28 -11.39 6.49 10.27
C PHE A 28 -10.87 5.72 11.50
N LEU A 29 -9.89 6.29 12.21
CA LEU A 29 -9.32 5.71 13.42
C LEU A 29 -10.28 5.83 14.62
N ASP A 30 -10.97 6.96 14.77
CA ASP A 30 -11.92 7.23 15.84
C ASP A 30 -13.10 6.25 15.81
N ARG A 31 -13.61 5.91 14.62
CA ARG A 31 -14.63 4.85 14.42
C ARG A 31 -14.18 3.48 14.94
N ARG A 32 -12.87 3.28 15.10
CA ARG A 32 -12.23 2.06 15.61
C ARG A 32 -11.70 2.24 17.03
N SER A 33 -12.08 3.34 17.69
CA SER A 33 -11.60 3.73 19.03
C SER A 33 -10.08 3.85 19.11
N LEU A 34 -9.45 4.29 18.03
CA LEU A 34 -8.00 4.50 17.92
C LEU A 34 -7.71 5.99 17.77
N THR A 35 -6.74 6.49 18.54
CA THR A 35 -6.20 7.86 18.36
C THR A 35 -5.05 7.91 17.37
N ARG A 36 -4.42 6.76 17.11
CA ARG A 36 -3.33 6.56 16.15
C ARG A 36 -3.34 5.11 15.66
N PRO A 37 -2.71 4.82 14.50
CA PRO A 37 -2.46 3.45 14.08
C PRO A 37 -1.69 2.65 15.15
N ASP A 38 -2.02 1.38 15.28
CA ASP A 38 -1.48 0.49 16.32
C ASP A 38 -0.55 -0.61 15.78
N GLY A 39 -0.21 -0.57 14.48
CA GLY A 39 0.70 -1.54 13.88
C GLY A 39 0.05 -2.85 13.44
N ARG A 40 -1.26 -3.05 13.64
CA ARG A 40 -1.95 -4.24 13.13
C ARG A 40 -1.91 -4.27 11.59
N PRO A 41 -1.97 -5.46 10.96
CA PRO A 41 -2.11 -5.56 9.52
C PRO A 41 -3.32 -4.79 8.98
N LEU A 42 -3.20 -4.16 7.80
CA LEU A 42 -4.23 -3.23 7.30
C LEU A 42 -5.60 -3.88 7.11
N TYR A 43 -5.69 -5.15 6.73
CA TYR A 43 -6.97 -5.86 6.61
C TYR A 43 -7.75 -5.93 7.93
N ARG A 44 -7.08 -5.87 9.09
CA ARG A 44 -7.71 -5.89 10.43
C ARG A 44 -8.28 -4.53 10.85
N TYR A 45 -8.12 -3.51 10.03
CA TYR A 45 -8.91 -2.29 10.18
C TYR A 45 -10.30 -2.45 9.58
N GLU A 46 -10.61 -3.51 8.83
CA GLU A 46 -12.00 -3.78 8.37
C GLU A 46 -12.65 -2.56 7.72
N ILE A 47 -12.06 -2.09 6.62
CA ILE A 47 -12.60 -0.94 5.87
C ILE A 47 -13.92 -1.33 5.19
N ASP A 48 -14.95 -0.51 5.38
CA ASP A 48 -16.26 -0.72 4.76
C ASP A 48 -16.29 -0.23 3.29
N ASP A 49 -17.35 -0.54 2.55
CA ASP A 49 -17.48 -0.14 1.14
C ASP A 49 -17.50 1.38 0.93
N GLY A 50 -18.17 2.10 1.84
CA GLY A 50 -18.27 3.56 1.78
C GLY A 50 -16.93 4.23 2.07
N GLU A 51 -16.18 3.72 3.05
CA GLU A 51 -14.82 4.14 3.36
C GLU A 51 -13.89 3.85 2.20
N PHE A 52 -13.93 2.64 1.64
CA PHE A 52 -13.07 2.26 0.51
C PHE A 52 -13.30 3.16 -0.70
N ALA A 53 -14.56 3.39 -1.08
CA ALA A 53 -14.91 4.31 -2.17
C ALA A 53 -14.47 5.75 -1.88
N ARG A 54 -14.52 6.19 -0.61
CA ARG A 54 -14.08 7.51 -0.21
C ARG A 54 -12.57 7.66 -0.29
N VAL A 55 -11.81 6.67 0.17
CA VAL A 55 -10.34 6.63 0.05
C VAL A 55 -9.94 6.62 -1.43
N GLU A 56 -10.61 5.84 -2.27
CA GLU A 56 -10.34 5.83 -3.71
C GLU A 56 -10.52 7.21 -4.33
N ARG A 57 -11.58 7.94 -3.95
CA ARG A 57 -11.82 9.31 -4.44
C ARG A 57 -10.73 10.29 -4.02
N ILE A 58 -10.24 10.19 -2.78
CA ILE A 58 -9.14 11.02 -2.28
C ILE A 58 -7.88 10.76 -3.09
N LEU A 59 -7.55 9.47 -3.33
CA LEU A 59 -6.39 9.11 -4.12
C LEU A 59 -6.50 9.62 -5.55
N LYS A 60 -7.64 9.41 -6.21
CA LYS A 60 -7.90 9.92 -7.56
C LYS A 60 -7.70 11.43 -7.64
N HIS A 61 -8.31 12.17 -6.71
CA HIS A 61 -8.20 13.62 -6.69
C HIS A 61 -6.76 14.11 -6.54
N ASN A 62 -5.99 13.53 -5.60
CA ASN A 62 -4.65 14.00 -5.30
C ASN A 62 -3.60 13.50 -6.30
N LEU A 63 -3.71 12.27 -6.78
CA LEU A 63 -2.73 11.66 -7.68
C LEU A 63 -2.89 12.08 -9.15
N CYS A 64 -4.11 12.43 -9.57
CA CYS A 64 -4.34 12.91 -10.95
C CYS A 64 -4.09 14.42 -11.10
N GLN A 65 -4.07 15.19 -10.00
CA GLN A 65 -3.78 16.62 -10.06
C GLN A 65 -2.29 16.90 -10.27
N ASP A 66 -1.43 16.13 -9.61
CA ASP A 66 0.02 16.24 -9.76
C ASP A 66 0.65 14.84 -9.78
N PRO A 67 0.95 14.29 -10.96
CA PRO A 67 1.57 12.98 -11.09
C PRO A 67 3.05 12.95 -10.64
N SER A 68 3.66 14.12 -10.41
CA SER A 68 5.08 14.26 -10.08
C SER A 68 5.38 14.12 -8.58
N ALA A 69 4.36 13.97 -7.73
CA ALA A 69 4.56 13.74 -6.31
C ALA A 69 3.35 13.07 -5.66
N VAL A 70 3.60 12.35 -4.56
CA VAL A 70 2.54 11.89 -3.65
C VAL A 70 2.66 12.66 -2.34
N PRO A 71 1.72 13.56 -2.01
CA PRO A 71 1.79 14.35 -0.79
C PRO A 71 1.88 13.47 0.47
N ARG A 72 2.57 13.96 1.51
CA ARG A 72 2.78 13.18 2.75
C ARG A 72 1.47 12.71 3.39
N GLY A 73 0.44 13.55 3.38
CA GLY A 73 -0.88 13.21 3.90
C GLY A 73 -1.64 12.17 3.07
N ILE A 74 -1.22 11.91 1.83
CA ILE A 74 -1.85 10.96 0.90
C ILE A 74 -1.23 9.56 1.01
N ALA A 75 0.02 9.48 1.46
CA ALA A 75 0.76 8.23 1.59
C ALA A 75 0.04 7.14 2.42
N PRO A 76 -0.59 7.45 3.58
CA PRO A 76 -1.32 6.44 4.35
C PRO A 76 -2.54 5.87 3.61
N TYR A 77 -3.23 6.71 2.84
CA TYR A 77 -4.38 6.30 2.04
C TYR A 77 -3.97 5.36 0.90
N LEU A 78 -2.82 5.60 0.28
CA LEU A 78 -2.31 4.78 -0.83
C LEU A 78 -2.15 3.32 -0.39
N VAL A 79 -1.51 3.09 0.75
CA VAL A 79 -1.28 1.73 1.24
C VAL A 79 -2.55 1.08 1.80
N LEU A 80 -3.40 1.83 2.48
CA LEU A 80 -4.70 1.33 2.96
C LEU A 80 -5.58 0.89 1.79
N TRP A 81 -5.69 1.74 0.78
CA TRP A 81 -6.44 1.42 -0.43
C TRP A 81 -5.82 0.27 -1.22
N GLY A 82 -4.49 0.25 -1.38
CA GLY A 82 -3.83 -0.80 -2.14
C GLY A 82 -3.97 -2.18 -1.49
N ALA A 83 -3.84 -2.25 -0.16
CA ALA A 83 -4.07 -3.46 0.60
C ALA A 83 -5.52 -3.95 0.45
N GLU A 84 -6.48 -3.03 0.55
CA GLU A 84 -7.89 -3.38 0.43
C GLU A 84 -8.30 -3.74 -1.00
N TRP A 85 -7.79 -3.03 -2.00
CA TRP A 85 -8.00 -3.37 -3.40
C TRP A 85 -7.42 -4.76 -3.69
N PHE A 86 -6.25 -5.07 -3.17
CA PHE A 86 -5.68 -6.41 -3.29
C PHE A 86 -6.62 -7.46 -2.67
N ARG A 87 -7.12 -7.22 -1.45
CA ARG A 87 -8.07 -8.10 -0.77
C ARG A 87 -9.37 -8.30 -1.54
N ARG A 88 -9.95 -7.25 -2.12
CA ARG A 88 -11.28 -7.27 -2.74
C ARG A 88 -11.26 -7.66 -4.21
N ASP A 89 -10.31 -7.13 -4.94
CA ASP A 89 -10.38 -7.02 -6.40
C ASP A 89 -9.29 -7.77 -7.14
N PHE A 90 -8.21 -8.17 -6.47
CA PHE A 90 -7.19 -8.99 -7.10
C PHE A 90 -7.73 -10.39 -7.43
N ALA A 91 -7.76 -10.72 -8.71
CA ALA A 91 -8.29 -11.96 -9.25
C ALA A 91 -7.21 -12.85 -9.90
N GLY A 92 -5.93 -12.56 -9.66
CA GLY A 92 -4.79 -13.26 -10.27
C GLY A 92 -4.07 -12.42 -11.33
N GLY A 93 -3.06 -13.03 -11.99
CA GLY A 93 -2.18 -12.34 -12.94
C GLY A 93 -0.97 -11.66 -12.26
N HIS A 94 -0.36 -10.68 -12.92
CA HIS A 94 0.79 -9.95 -12.39
C HIS A 94 0.37 -8.82 -11.45
N TRP A 95 0.96 -8.79 -10.26
CA TRP A 95 0.78 -7.71 -9.30
C TRP A 95 1.85 -6.65 -9.53
N THR A 96 1.47 -5.57 -10.20
CA THR A 96 2.38 -4.51 -10.62
C THR A 96 1.84 -3.15 -10.21
N TRP A 97 2.69 -2.12 -10.22
CA TRP A 97 2.25 -0.73 -10.03
C TRP A 97 1.19 -0.34 -11.05
N ALA A 98 1.32 -0.78 -12.30
CA ALA A 98 0.33 -0.55 -13.34
C ALA A 98 -1.02 -1.21 -13.00
N THR A 99 -1.00 -2.44 -12.45
CA THR A 99 -2.21 -3.12 -11.98
C THR A 99 -2.91 -2.31 -10.89
N LEU A 100 -2.13 -1.81 -9.92
CA LEU A 100 -2.64 -0.99 -8.80
C LEU A 100 -3.17 0.38 -9.29
N THR A 101 -2.44 1.08 -10.16
CA THR A 101 -2.81 2.44 -10.60
C THR A 101 -3.89 2.46 -11.68
N LYS A 102 -4.09 1.36 -12.44
CA LYS A 102 -5.10 1.27 -13.50
C LYS A 102 -6.50 1.70 -13.03
N ARG A 103 -6.91 1.31 -11.83
CA ARG A 103 -8.23 1.68 -11.27
C ARG A 103 -8.30 3.12 -10.79
N ILE A 104 -7.17 3.67 -10.32
CA ILE A 104 -7.06 5.08 -9.97
C ILE A 104 -7.15 5.93 -11.25
N GLY A 105 -6.57 5.44 -12.36
CA GLY A 105 -6.63 6.11 -13.66
C GLY A 105 -5.62 7.23 -13.83
N CYS A 106 -4.63 7.33 -12.93
CA CYS A 106 -3.55 8.32 -12.98
C CYS A 106 -2.20 7.63 -13.25
N ALA A 107 -1.35 8.22 -14.08
CA ALA A 107 -0.01 7.73 -14.37
C ALA A 107 1.02 8.37 -13.43
N VAL A 108 1.15 7.82 -12.22
CA VAL A 108 2.15 8.25 -11.24
C VAL A 108 3.44 7.45 -11.44
N GLU A 109 4.60 8.10 -11.38
CA GLU A 109 5.87 7.39 -11.50
C GLU A 109 6.11 6.42 -10.34
N GLN A 110 6.72 5.28 -10.64
CA GLN A 110 6.96 4.22 -9.65
C GLN A 110 7.84 4.68 -8.49
N ALA A 111 8.77 5.61 -8.72
CA ALA A 111 9.62 6.18 -7.66
C ALA A 111 8.78 6.86 -6.58
N PHE A 112 7.80 7.69 -6.97
CA PHE A 112 6.91 8.36 -6.03
C PHE A 112 5.95 7.39 -5.35
N LEU A 113 5.49 6.35 -6.04
CA LEU A 113 4.66 5.31 -5.44
C LEU A 113 5.42 4.48 -4.38
N ARG A 114 6.68 4.12 -4.64
CA ARG A 114 7.55 3.41 -3.69
C ARG A 114 7.82 4.25 -2.44
N ASP A 115 8.19 5.50 -2.65
CA ASP A 115 8.45 6.48 -1.60
C ASP A 115 7.19 6.77 -0.75
N ALA A 116 6.03 6.91 -1.39
CA ALA A 116 4.74 7.01 -0.70
C ALA A 116 4.39 5.74 0.07
N THR A 117 4.66 4.57 -0.50
CA THR A 117 4.40 3.28 0.16
C THR A 117 5.21 3.15 1.43
N GLU A 118 6.49 3.53 1.41
CA GLU A 118 7.33 3.52 2.61
C GLU A 118 6.78 4.44 3.71
N ARG A 119 6.41 5.67 3.34
CA ARG A 119 5.80 6.62 4.29
C ARG A 119 4.47 6.13 4.84
N GLY A 120 3.61 5.60 3.98
CA GLY A 120 2.30 5.10 4.34
C GLY A 120 2.39 3.92 5.29
N LEU A 121 3.22 2.92 4.98
CA LEU A 121 3.45 1.78 5.88
C LEU A 121 3.97 2.25 7.24
N ARG A 122 4.94 3.17 7.25
CA ARG A 122 5.48 3.74 8.50
C ARG A 122 4.40 4.43 9.33
N PHE A 123 3.49 5.18 8.69
CA PHE A 123 2.34 5.77 9.38
C PHE A 123 1.48 4.71 10.07
N TRP A 124 1.22 3.58 9.41
CA TRP A 124 0.46 2.47 9.97
C TRP A 124 1.23 1.62 10.99
N GLY A 125 2.47 1.96 11.33
CA GLY A 125 3.33 1.16 12.20
C GLY A 125 3.87 -0.12 11.53
N ARG A 126 3.96 -0.12 10.19
CA ARG A 126 4.41 -1.23 9.35
C ARG A 126 5.72 -0.89 8.66
N SER A 127 6.46 -1.90 8.23
CA SER A 127 7.73 -1.73 7.50
C SER A 127 7.65 -2.34 6.11
N VAL A 128 8.49 -1.84 5.21
CA VAL A 128 8.68 -2.45 3.89
C VAL A 128 9.42 -3.76 4.06
N ARG A 129 8.83 -4.85 3.57
CA ARG A 129 9.43 -6.18 3.51
C ARG A 129 10.68 -6.16 2.65
N ARG A 130 11.61 -7.05 2.97
CA ARG A 130 12.86 -7.21 2.24
C ARG A 130 13.08 -8.69 1.89
N THR A 131 13.78 -8.94 0.79
CA THR A 131 14.33 -10.26 0.48
C THR A 131 15.56 -10.54 1.37
N ASP A 132 16.05 -11.77 1.33
CA ASP A 132 17.31 -12.15 2.02
C ASP A 132 18.50 -11.34 1.50
N ALA A 133 18.49 -11.00 0.21
CA ALA A 133 19.44 -10.07 -0.42
C ALA A 133 19.17 -8.59 -0.08
N SER A 134 18.37 -8.30 0.95
CA SER A 134 18.01 -6.96 1.43
C SER A 134 17.27 -6.06 0.43
N GLN A 135 16.76 -6.61 -0.67
CA GLN A 135 15.99 -5.85 -1.66
C GLN A 135 14.61 -5.53 -1.12
N ARG A 136 14.19 -4.26 -1.20
CA ARG A 136 12.86 -3.82 -0.75
C ARG A 136 11.78 -4.40 -1.65
N GLN A 137 10.65 -4.81 -1.06
CA GLN A 137 9.52 -5.45 -1.73
C GLN A 137 8.24 -4.67 -1.44
N PHE A 138 8.02 -3.54 -2.11
CA PHE A 138 6.94 -2.59 -1.82
C PHE A 138 5.55 -3.15 -2.15
N LEU A 139 5.36 -3.67 -3.37
CA LEU A 139 4.08 -4.25 -3.80
C LEU A 139 3.71 -5.49 -2.98
N LEU A 140 4.70 -6.33 -2.67
CA LEU A 140 4.52 -7.49 -1.79
C LEU A 140 4.15 -7.05 -0.37
N SER A 141 4.74 -5.95 0.13
CA SER A 141 4.37 -5.39 1.42
C SER A 141 2.89 -5.00 1.42
N ILE A 142 2.43 -4.23 0.43
CA ILE A 142 1.01 -3.84 0.31
C ILE A 142 0.09 -5.07 0.26
N ALA A 143 0.43 -6.06 -0.58
CA ALA A 143 -0.35 -7.29 -0.71
C ALA A 143 -0.45 -8.06 0.61
N ALA A 144 0.66 -8.20 1.34
CA ALA A 144 0.70 -8.88 2.63
C ALA A 144 -0.14 -8.16 3.71
N GLU A 145 -0.29 -6.84 3.62
CA GLU A 145 -1.16 -6.07 4.50
C GLU A 145 -2.66 -6.24 4.17
N GLY A 146 -2.99 -6.65 2.93
CA GLY A 146 -4.36 -6.90 2.47
C GLY A 146 -4.94 -8.26 2.88
N GLY A 147 -4.11 -9.20 3.32
CA GLY A 147 -4.56 -10.56 3.63
C GLY A 147 -4.89 -11.37 2.37
N LEU A 148 -5.86 -12.28 2.46
CA LEU A 148 -6.19 -13.18 1.36
C LEU A 148 -7.14 -12.53 0.33
N PRO A 149 -6.80 -12.55 -0.98
CA PRO A 149 -7.62 -11.96 -2.04
C PRO A 149 -8.92 -12.75 -2.25
N SER A 150 -10.05 -12.12 -1.94
CA SER A 150 -11.39 -12.73 -1.90
C SER A 150 -11.85 -13.21 -3.27
N LYS A 151 -11.62 -12.44 -4.34
CA LYS A 151 -11.97 -12.87 -5.71
C LYS A 151 -11.15 -14.06 -6.19
N LEU A 152 -9.86 -14.09 -5.84
CA LEU A 152 -9.00 -15.21 -6.17
C LEU A 152 -9.42 -16.49 -5.41
N ILE A 153 -9.93 -16.35 -4.18
CA ILE A 153 -10.53 -17.46 -3.42
C ILE A 153 -11.91 -17.85 -3.96
N ALA A 154 -12.72 -16.89 -4.42
CA ALA A 154 -14.07 -17.19 -4.91
C ALA A 154 -14.07 -17.84 -6.30
N GLY A 155 -13.04 -17.58 -7.14
CA GLY A 155 -12.93 -18.15 -8.48
C GLY A 155 -13.01 -19.68 -8.50
N GLU A 156 -13.72 -20.25 -9.49
CA GLU A 156 -14.18 -21.65 -9.46
C GLU A 156 -13.05 -22.69 -9.52
N SER A 157 -11.89 -22.39 -10.09
CA SER A 157 -10.73 -23.29 -10.08
C SER A 157 -9.50 -22.58 -10.62
N GLY A 158 -8.40 -22.59 -9.87
CA GLY A 158 -7.14 -22.00 -10.32
C GLY A 158 -5.95 -22.43 -9.46
N PRO A 159 -4.71 -22.22 -9.94
CA PRO A 159 -3.48 -22.66 -9.26
C PRO A 159 -3.40 -22.24 -7.80
N PHE A 160 -3.96 -21.08 -7.43
CA PHE A 160 -4.00 -20.58 -6.06
C PHE A 160 -4.90 -21.39 -5.11
N LYS A 161 -6.06 -21.90 -5.57
CA LYS A 161 -6.88 -22.81 -4.76
C LYS A 161 -6.19 -24.15 -4.57
N SER A 162 -5.54 -24.67 -5.61
CA SER A 162 -4.75 -25.90 -5.53
C SER A 162 -3.54 -25.74 -4.61
N TYR A 163 -2.88 -24.58 -4.64
CA TYR A 163 -1.84 -24.19 -3.70
C TYR A 163 -2.37 -24.17 -2.26
N LEU A 164 -3.43 -23.40 -1.98
CA LEU A 164 -4.03 -23.30 -0.65
C LEU A 164 -4.54 -24.65 -0.14
N GLY A 165 -5.18 -25.44 -1.01
CA GLY A 165 -5.65 -26.77 -0.68
C GLY A 165 -4.50 -27.75 -0.40
N GLY A 166 -3.40 -27.66 -1.16
CA GLY A 166 -2.17 -28.42 -0.90
C GLY A 166 -1.55 -28.04 0.44
N VAL A 167 -1.39 -26.73 0.69
CA VAL A 167 -0.88 -26.21 1.97
C VAL A 167 -1.73 -26.66 3.14
N LEU A 168 -3.05 -26.51 3.05
CA LEU A 168 -3.98 -26.86 4.12
C LEU A 168 -4.00 -28.38 4.37
N LYS A 169 -4.05 -29.20 3.32
CA LYS A 169 -4.02 -30.67 3.44
C LYS A 169 -2.73 -31.18 4.09
N GLU A 170 -1.60 -30.55 3.77
CA GLU A 170 -0.32 -30.86 4.40
C GLU A 170 -0.29 -30.41 5.87
N THR A 171 -0.84 -29.23 6.19
CA THR A 171 -0.97 -28.76 7.60
C THR A 171 -1.84 -29.68 8.46
N GLU A 172 -2.90 -30.25 7.87
CA GLU A 172 -3.81 -31.20 8.52
C GLU A 172 -3.13 -32.56 8.73
N SER A 173 -2.27 -32.98 7.79
CA SER A 173 -1.51 -34.22 7.88
C SER A 173 -0.38 -34.16 8.90
N ILE A 174 0.22 -32.99 9.13
CA ILE A 174 1.39 -32.82 10.01
C ILE A 174 0.96 -32.41 11.43
N GLY A 175 -0.24 -31.85 11.61
CA GLY A 175 -0.71 -31.32 12.88
C GLY A 175 -0.05 -29.96 13.17
N ALA A 176 -0.87 -28.92 13.34
CA ALA A 176 -0.52 -27.54 13.70
C ALA A 176 0.95 -27.14 13.46
N LEU A 177 1.24 -26.62 12.26
CA LEU A 177 2.60 -26.24 11.86
C LEU A 177 3.17 -25.10 12.70
N ASP A 178 4.45 -25.22 13.03
CA ASP A 178 5.28 -24.08 13.41
C ASP A 178 5.63 -23.20 12.19
N VAL A 179 6.30 -22.07 12.44
CA VAL A 179 6.63 -21.09 11.39
C VAL A 179 7.55 -21.69 10.32
N GLU A 180 8.41 -22.64 10.68
CA GLU A 180 9.32 -23.33 9.75
C GLU A 180 8.57 -24.33 8.86
N GLY A 181 7.65 -25.10 9.41
CA GLY A 181 6.79 -26.01 8.65
C GLY A 181 5.90 -25.26 7.65
N ALA A 182 5.34 -24.13 8.05
CA ALA A 182 4.56 -23.27 7.16
C ALA A 182 5.42 -22.68 6.03
N ALA A 183 6.67 -22.31 6.31
CA ALA A 183 7.62 -21.81 5.31
C ALA A 183 8.05 -22.91 4.32
N GLY A 184 8.30 -24.14 4.79
CA GLY A 184 8.66 -25.28 3.96
C GLY A 184 7.56 -25.65 2.96
N ILE A 185 6.30 -25.61 3.40
CA ILE A 185 5.15 -25.85 2.53
C ILE A 185 4.95 -24.68 1.55
N ALA A 186 5.10 -23.43 2.01
CA ALA A 186 5.05 -22.29 1.11
C ALA A 186 6.11 -22.36 0.00
N ALA A 187 7.31 -22.86 0.32
CA ALA A 187 8.39 -23.10 -0.64
C ALA A 187 8.08 -24.25 -1.60
N ALA A 188 7.54 -25.38 -1.11
CA ALA A 188 7.20 -26.54 -1.93
C ALA A 188 6.15 -26.22 -3.01
N TYR A 189 5.22 -25.31 -2.71
CA TYR A 189 4.18 -24.89 -3.63
C TYR A 189 4.48 -23.55 -4.33
N ALA A 190 5.67 -22.98 -4.17
CA ALA A 190 6.05 -21.68 -4.76
C ALA A 190 5.83 -21.59 -6.29
N ASN A 191 5.97 -22.71 -6.99
CA ASN A 191 5.73 -22.82 -8.44
C ASN A 191 4.24 -22.74 -8.83
N LEU A 192 3.34 -22.98 -7.87
CA LEU A 192 1.88 -22.90 -8.04
C LEU A 192 1.31 -21.57 -7.51
N MET A 193 2.16 -20.73 -6.91
CA MET A 193 1.76 -19.37 -6.58
C MET A 193 1.42 -18.60 -7.86
N PRO A 194 0.34 -17.82 -7.86
CA PRO A 194 0.08 -16.86 -8.92
C PRO A 194 1.33 -16.05 -9.25
N HIS A 195 1.62 -15.81 -10.53
CA HIS A 195 2.77 -15.01 -10.97
C HIS A 195 2.88 -13.64 -10.25
N ALA A 196 1.78 -13.09 -9.72
CA ALA A 196 1.77 -11.94 -8.81
C ALA A 196 2.69 -12.04 -7.60
N PHE A 197 2.89 -13.23 -7.05
CA PHE A 197 3.78 -13.46 -5.90
C PHE A 197 5.19 -13.91 -6.34
N GLN A 198 5.36 -14.28 -7.61
CA GLN A 198 6.66 -14.61 -8.20
C GLN A 198 7.42 -13.35 -8.69
N THR A 199 6.82 -12.17 -8.57
CA THR A 199 7.45 -10.92 -8.99
C THR A 199 8.46 -10.47 -7.95
N LEU A 200 9.71 -10.91 -8.13
CA LEU A 200 10.87 -10.15 -7.72
C LEU A 200 10.68 -8.72 -8.26
N GLU A 201 10.73 -7.73 -7.38
CA GLU A 201 10.71 -6.29 -7.74
C GLU A 201 11.99 -5.84 -8.50
N ILE A 202 12.52 -6.73 -9.34
CA ILE A 202 13.71 -6.59 -10.16
C ILE A 202 13.23 -6.22 -11.57
N LEU A 203 13.80 -5.14 -12.11
CA LEU A 203 13.52 -4.48 -13.40
C LEU A 203 12.51 -3.32 -13.37
N ALA A 204 12.91 -2.23 -12.72
CA ALA A 204 12.65 -0.88 -13.25
C ALA A 204 13.81 0.06 -12.92
N ASP A 205 15.04 -0.47 -12.92
CA ASP A 205 16.24 0.36 -12.87
C ASP A 205 16.87 0.36 -14.27
N GLY A 206 16.95 1.54 -14.87
CA GLY A 206 17.73 1.82 -16.07
C GLY A 206 17.30 1.15 -17.38
N ARG A 207 16.39 1.79 -18.12
CA ARG A 207 16.71 2.27 -19.47
C ARG A 207 15.67 3.30 -19.92
N THR A 208 16.14 4.53 -19.93
CA THR A 208 15.50 5.71 -20.46
C THR A 208 15.08 5.51 -21.92
N CYS A 209 13.87 6.01 -22.18
CA CYS A 209 13.37 6.43 -23.47
C CYS A 209 14.50 7.05 -24.33
N ARG A 210 14.86 6.42 -25.45
CA ARG A 210 15.61 7.06 -26.53
C ARG A 210 14.78 6.94 -27.80
N GLN A 211 14.35 8.09 -28.29
CA GLN A 211 13.73 8.31 -29.61
C GLN A 211 14.31 7.41 -30.70
N ASP A 212 13.46 6.62 -31.34
CA ASP A 212 13.59 6.33 -32.76
C ASP A 212 12.82 7.40 -33.55
N ARG A 213 13.52 8.49 -33.85
CA ARG A 213 13.24 9.36 -34.99
C ARG A 213 14.40 9.21 -35.95
N ARG A 214 14.22 8.43 -37.02
CA ARG A 214 14.76 8.67 -38.38
C ARG A 214 14.39 7.50 -39.29
N THR A 215 13.24 7.61 -39.94
CA THR A 215 12.98 6.99 -41.24
C THR A 215 12.63 8.13 -42.19
N ALA A 216 13.65 8.71 -42.82
CA ALA A 216 13.53 9.59 -43.99
C ALA A 216 14.94 9.83 -44.60
N ALA A 217 15.00 9.87 -45.93
CA ALA A 217 16.15 9.92 -46.83
C ALA A 217 16.86 8.56 -46.99
N GLY A 218 16.77 7.86 -48.13
CA GLY A 218 16.79 8.34 -49.51
C GLY A 218 18.08 7.79 -50.13
N HIS A 219 18.01 6.62 -50.76
CA HIS A 219 19.06 6.14 -51.66
C HIS A 219 18.54 6.37 -53.08
N SER A 220 19.21 7.27 -53.78
CA SER A 220 19.40 7.21 -55.23
C SER A 220 20.69 6.46 -55.50
#